data_AF-A0AAJ2AUF5-F1
#
_entry.id   AF-A0AAJ2AUF5-F1
#
_cell.length_a   1.000
_cell.length_b   1.000
_cell.length_c   1.000
_cell.angle_alpha   90.00
_cell.angle_beta   90.00
_cell.angle_gamma   90.00
#
_symmetry.space_group_name_H-M   'P 1'
#
loop_
_entity.id
_entity.type
_entity.pdbx_description
1 polymer ?
#
loop_
_entity_poly.entity_id
_entity_poly.type
_entity_poly.pdbx_seq_one_letter_code
_entity_poly.pdbx_strand_id
1 'polypeptide(L)' 'MMKCLTLSLCLCVALHDVAHATQASAPVAASAAEPRTLKERLGDKASDQQRVDNCHVPPERRGTKVRPDTCAH' A
#
# COMPACT_ATOMS: atom_id res chain seq x y z
N MET A 1 -14.27 28.08 41.13
CA MET A 1 -13.21 28.18 40.10
C MET A 1 -13.02 26.86 39.32
N MET A 2 -14.08 26.29 38.73
CA MET A 2 -14.00 25.02 37.97
C MET A 2 -14.52 25.18 36.52
N LYS A 3 -15.24 26.28 36.27
CA LYS A 3 -15.96 26.58 35.02
C LYS A 3 -15.06 27.32 34.01
N CYS A 4 -13.95 27.90 34.48
CA CYS A 4 -12.91 28.47 33.60
C CYS A 4 -12.02 27.36 33.01
N LEU A 5 -11.84 26.25 33.74
CA LEU A 5 -11.02 25.12 33.29
C LEU A 5 -11.64 24.41 32.09
N THR A 6 -12.98 24.30 32.05
CA THR A 6 -13.72 23.68 30.93
C THR A 6 -13.66 24.50 29.65
N LEU A 7 -13.56 25.83 29.72
CA LEU A 7 -13.45 26.68 28.53
C LEU A 7 -12.07 26.56 27.87
N SER A 8 -11.01 26.41 28.68
CA SER A 8 -9.63 26.27 28.19
C SER A 8 -9.37 24.95 27.48
N LEU A 9 -9.99 23.85 27.91
CA LEU A 9 -9.80 22.53 27.31
C LEU A 9 -10.46 22.42 25.92
N CYS A 10 -11.56 23.15 25.70
CA CYS A 10 -12.32 23.09 24.45
C CYS A 10 -11.62 23.81 23.28
N LEU A 11 -10.73 24.77 23.56
CA LEU A 11 -9.99 25.51 22.53
C LEU A 11 -8.80 24.72 21.95
N CYS A 12 -8.23 23.77 22.70
CA CYS A 12 -7.05 23.01 22.28
C CYS A 12 -7.36 21.91 21.24
N VAL A 13 -8.60 21.44 21.16
CA VAL A 13 -8.99 20.35 20.24
C VAL A 13 -9.23 20.87 18.80
N ALA A 14 -9.49 22.16 18.63
CA ALA A 14 -9.79 22.76 17.32
C ALA A 14 -8.56 23.04 16.43
N LEU A 15 -7.33 22.79 16.92
CA LEU A 15 -6.08 23.03 16.17
C LEU A 15 -5.36 21.74 15.71
N HIS A 16 -5.94 20.56 15.93
CA HIS A 16 -5.35 19.31 15.45
C HIS A 16 -5.94 18.91 14.09
N ASP A 17 -5.52 19.62 13.04
CA ASP A 17 -5.61 19.12 11.66
C ASP A 17 -4.17 19.02 11.12
N VAL A 18 -3.41 18.05 11.64
CA VAL A 18 -2.18 17.60 10.96
C VAL A 18 -2.64 16.69 9.83
N ALA A 19 -2.92 17.33 8.69
CA ALA A 19 -3.00 16.68 7.41
C ALA A 19 -1.65 16.00 7.12
N HIS A 20 -1.58 14.68 7.32
CA HIS A 20 -0.44 13.87 6.94
C HIS A 20 -0.51 13.61 5.42
N ALA A 21 -0.18 14.62 4.62
CA ALA A 21 -0.13 14.50 3.17
C ALA A 21 1.28 14.12 2.70
N THR A 22 1.42 12.81 2.52
CA THR A 22 2.19 12.10 1.50
C THR A 22 3.70 12.36 1.37
N GLN A 23 4.43 11.28 1.60
CA GLN A 23 5.82 11.05 1.24
C GLN A 23 6.06 11.50 -0.21
N ALA A 24 6.96 12.48 -0.40
CA ALA A 24 7.46 12.84 -1.71
C ALA A 24 8.27 11.67 -2.27
N SER A 25 7.58 10.73 -2.92
CA SER A 25 8.24 9.73 -3.74
C SER A 25 8.83 10.48 -4.92
N ALA A 26 10.17 10.54 -4.97
CA ALA A 26 10.90 10.99 -6.14
C ALA A 26 10.30 10.33 -7.39
N PRO A 27 10.30 10.97 -8.57
CA PRO A 27 9.94 10.29 -9.80
C PRO A 27 11.01 9.23 -10.08
N VAL A 28 10.85 8.05 -9.49
CA VAL A 28 11.37 6.83 -10.08
C VAL A 28 10.72 6.83 -11.46
N ALA A 29 11.56 6.92 -12.49
CA ALA A 29 11.14 6.70 -13.86
C ALA A 29 10.54 5.30 -13.93
N ALA A 30 9.25 5.20 -13.58
CA ALA A 30 8.42 4.09 -13.92
C ALA A 30 8.38 4.17 -15.43
N SER A 31 9.25 3.39 -16.08
CA SER A 31 9.04 2.96 -17.46
C SER A 31 7.55 2.70 -17.57
N ALA A 32 6.85 3.52 -18.35
CA ALA A 32 5.40 3.51 -18.44
C ALA A 32 5.01 2.17 -19.07
N ALA A 33 4.96 1.13 -18.24
CA ALA A 33 4.37 -0.13 -18.60
C ALA A 33 2.91 0.20 -18.87
N GLU A 34 2.45 -0.16 -20.06
CA GLU A 34 1.05 -0.05 -20.47
C GLU A 34 0.14 -0.42 -19.29
N PRO A 35 -0.90 0.39 -19.01
CA PRO A 35 -1.79 0.14 -17.88
C PRO A 35 -2.42 -1.24 -18.03
N ARG A 36 -1.91 -2.18 -17.24
CA ARG A 36 -2.37 -3.56 -17.21
C ARG A 36 -3.79 -3.62 -16.68
N THR A 37 -4.67 -4.27 -17.41
CA THR A 37 -6.07 -4.45 -17.03
C THR A 37 -6.14 -5.52 -15.95
N LEU A 38 -7.03 -5.38 -14.97
CA LEU A 38 -7.16 -6.41 -13.92
C LEU A 38 -7.61 -7.78 -14.44
N LYS A 39 -7.95 -7.89 -15.73
CA LYS A 39 -8.32 -9.14 -16.38
C LYS A 39 -7.17 -10.14 -16.43
N GLU A 40 -5.93 -9.66 -16.47
CA GLU A 40 -4.73 -10.51 -16.43
C GLU A 40 -4.57 -11.28 -15.11
N ARG A 41 -5.23 -10.81 -14.04
CA ARG A 41 -5.21 -11.45 -12.71
C ARG A 41 -6.26 -12.55 -12.55
N LEU A 42 -7.08 -12.80 -13.57
CA LEU A 42 -8.15 -13.81 -13.52
C LEU A 42 -7.66 -15.22 -13.89
N GLY A 43 -6.42 -15.36 -14.34
CA GLY A 43 -5.77 -16.65 -14.58
C GLY A 43 -5.22 -17.31 -13.32
N ASP A 44 -4.46 -18.38 -13.51
CA ASP A 44 -3.73 -19.02 -12.42
C ASP A 44 -2.64 -18.11 -11.83
N LYS A 45 -2.34 -18.29 -10.54
CA LYS A 45 -1.41 -17.43 -9.79
C LYS A 45 -0.01 -17.37 -10.39
N ALA A 46 0.47 -18.44 -11.02
CA ALA A 46 1.80 -18.46 -11.60
C ALA A 46 1.91 -17.61 -12.88
N SER A 47 0.82 -17.57 -13.67
CA SER A 47 0.71 -16.73 -14.87
C SER A 47 0.56 -15.24 -14.54
N ASP A 48 0.07 -14.90 -13.34
CA ASP A 48 -0.04 -13.51 -12.88
C ASP A 48 1.36 -12.88 -12.71
N GLN A 49 1.75 -12.08 -13.70
CA GLN A 49 3.00 -11.30 -13.68
C GLN A 49 2.95 -10.12 -12.69
N GLN A 50 1.76 -9.75 -12.22
CA GLN A 50 1.54 -8.74 -11.19
C GLN A 50 1.45 -9.32 -9.78
N ARG A 51 1.60 -10.64 -9.57
CA ARG A 51 1.63 -11.23 -8.21
C ARG A 51 2.63 -10.52 -7.32
N VAL A 52 2.34 -10.37 -6.04
CA VAL A 52 3.24 -9.69 -5.09
C VAL A 52 4.26 -10.69 -4.53
N ASP A 53 3.77 -11.84 -4.11
CA ASP A 53 4.51 -12.95 -3.52
C ASP A 53 4.38 -14.22 -4.39
N ASN A 54 5.14 -15.25 -4.04
CA ASN A 54 5.05 -16.60 -4.58
C ASN A 54 4.18 -17.51 -3.71
N CYS A 55 3.35 -16.95 -2.82
CA CYS A 55 2.40 -17.74 -2.05
C CYS A 55 1.50 -18.51 -3.03
N HIS A 56 1.32 -19.81 -2.78
CA HIS A 56 0.59 -20.72 -3.66
C HIS A 56 1.13 -20.85 -5.10
N VAL A 57 2.36 -20.40 -5.38
CA VAL A 57 3.03 -20.62 -6.67
C VAL A 57 4.11 -21.71 -6.50
N PRO A 58 4.00 -22.85 -7.21
CA PRO A 58 5.01 -23.91 -7.15
C PRO A 58 6.39 -23.43 -7.62
N PRO A 59 7.51 -23.88 -7.01
CA PRO A 59 8.87 -23.40 -7.30
C PRO A 59 9.24 -23.39 -8.78
N GLU A 60 8.89 -24.47 -9.48
CA GLU A 60 9.13 -24.68 -10.92
C GLU A 60 8.37 -23.69 -11.81
N ARG A 61 7.35 -22.99 -11.28
CA ARG A 61 6.53 -22.01 -12.02
C ARG A 61 6.78 -20.55 -11.60
N ARG A 62 7.75 -20.28 -10.72
CA ARG A 62 8.01 -18.92 -10.20
C ARG A 62 8.71 -18.00 -11.20
N GLY A 63 9.23 -18.53 -12.29
CA GLY A 63 9.99 -17.73 -13.26
C GLY A 63 11.26 -17.14 -12.63
N THR A 64 11.84 -16.14 -13.29
CA THR A 64 13.14 -15.56 -12.89
C THR A 64 13.03 -14.42 -11.87
N LYS A 65 11.84 -13.84 -11.71
CA LYS A 65 11.63 -12.71 -10.79
C LYS A 65 11.56 -13.21 -9.35
N VAL A 66 12.55 -12.82 -8.55
CA VAL A 66 12.57 -13.09 -7.11
C VAL A 66 11.41 -12.38 -6.43
N ARG A 67 10.63 -13.12 -5.64
CA ARG A 67 9.51 -12.62 -4.85
C ARG A 67 9.49 -13.37 -3.51
N PRO A 68 8.94 -12.76 -2.45
CA PRO A 68 8.80 -13.43 -1.16
C PRO A 68 7.93 -14.67 -1.27
N ASP A 69 8.21 -15.68 -0.44
CA ASP A 69 7.44 -16.93 -0.40
C ASP A 69 6.36 -16.91 0.67
N THR A 70 6.45 -15.98 1.61
CA THR A 70 5.53 -15.83 2.73
C THR A 70 4.16 -15.37 2.24
N CYS A 71 3.12 -16.07 2.68
CA CYS A 71 1.74 -15.63 2.54
C CYS A 71 1.47 -14.54 3.58
N ALA A 72 1.17 -13.31 3.13
CA ALA A 72 0.69 -12.26 4.03
C ALA A 72 -0.72 -12.64 4.54
N HIS A 73 -0.95 -12.43 5.83
CA HIS A 73 -2.06 -13.01 6.60
C HIS A 73 -3.31 -12.12 6.65
#